data_AF-A0A847GM54-F1
#
_entry.id   AF-A0A847GM54-F1
#
_cell.length_a   1.000
_cell.length_b   1.000
_cell.length_c   1.000
_cell.angle_alpha   90.00
_cell.angle_beta   90.00
_cell.angle_gamma   90.00
#
_symmetry.space_group_name_H-M   'P 1'
#
loop_
_entity.id
_entity.type
_entity.pdbx_description
1 polymer ?
#
loop_
_entity_poly.entity_id
_entity_poly.type
_entity_poly.pdbx_seq_one_letter_code
_entity_poly.pdbx_strand_id
1 'polypeptide(L)'
;MRFYSAFPIFQMHYCTFVIIGPEGDPETLVINTLAPFNEQLKVAPYRKYLEQYEIVRMAKHYKLDQHNLHALAERLADWVGWPGGVDRRGLFYTTTLNPDGRWDWYEIGGRWNGYMKGAKRNVISTRALRTSPHLKDHLPCYVVTPGGTWLEHERFFPDGFCSGRIERKPDDLWLREVTEALDQNAECRVVCVDIHN
;
A
#
# COMPACT_ATOMS: atom_id res chain seq x y z
N MET A 1 -27.21 -9.41 13.46
CA MET A 1 -27.47 -8.97 12.08
C MET A 1 -26.11 -8.87 11.39
N ARG A 2 -25.77 -9.81 10.49
CA ARG A 2 -24.51 -9.75 9.73
C ARG A 2 -24.71 -8.69 8.64
N PHE A 3 -24.07 -7.54 8.80
CA PHE A 3 -24.01 -6.53 7.74
C PHE A 3 -23.04 -7.04 6.67
N TYR A 4 -23.58 -7.66 5.62
CA TYR A 4 -22.89 -7.72 4.33
C TYR A 4 -23.04 -6.32 3.72
N SER A 5 -22.05 -5.47 3.96
CA SER A 5 -21.95 -4.19 3.26
C SER A 5 -21.47 -4.47 1.84
N ALA A 6 -22.31 -4.14 0.87
CA ALA A 6 -21.92 -3.99 -0.52
C ALA A 6 -20.95 -2.80 -0.59
N PHE A 7 -19.66 -3.09 -0.48
CA PHE A 7 -18.59 -2.12 -0.69
C PHE A 7 -18.55 -1.74 -2.19
N PRO A 8 -18.19 -0.51 -2.57
CA PRO A 8 -17.67 -0.29 -3.91
C PRO A 8 -16.55 -1.31 -4.10
N ILE A 9 -16.53 -2.01 -5.24
CA ILE A 9 -15.52 -3.04 -5.52
C ILE A 9 -14.18 -2.31 -5.62
N PHE A 10 -13.54 -2.08 -4.46
CA PHE A 10 -12.14 -1.76 -4.39
C PHE A 10 -11.46 -2.93 -5.10
N GLN A 11 -10.67 -2.62 -6.11
CA GLN A 11 -9.89 -3.62 -6.80
C GLN A 11 -8.93 -4.21 -5.77
N MET A 12 -9.26 -5.31 -5.10
CA MET A 12 -8.41 -5.91 -4.06
C MET A 12 -7.21 -6.66 -4.65
N HIS A 13 -6.83 -6.35 -5.89
CA HIS A 13 -5.85 -7.09 -6.69
C HIS A 13 -5.08 -6.16 -7.61
N TYR A 14 -3.82 -5.95 -7.29
CA TYR A 14 -2.99 -4.95 -7.95
C TYR A 14 -1.79 -5.59 -8.63
N CYS A 15 -1.63 -5.30 -9.92
CA CYS A 15 -0.44 -5.69 -10.67
C CYS A 15 0.75 -4.94 -10.10
N THR A 16 1.70 -5.66 -9.52
CA THR A 16 2.88 -5.07 -8.87
C THR A 16 4.15 -5.59 -9.51
N PHE A 17 5.04 -4.69 -9.90
CA PHE A 17 6.38 -5.04 -10.33
C PHE A 17 7.33 -4.96 -9.14
N VAL A 18 7.81 -6.12 -8.69
CA VAL A 18 8.80 -6.23 -7.63
C VAL A 18 10.18 -6.37 -8.27
N ILE A 19 11.02 -5.36 -8.11
CA ILE A 19 12.40 -5.39 -8.56
C ILE A 19 13.22 -6.15 -7.51
N ILE A 20 13.93 -7.18 -7.94
CA ILE A 20 14.74 -8.07 -7.10
C ILE A 20 16.18 -8.11 -7.59
N GLY A 21 17.12 -8.47 -6.70
CA GLY A 21 18.54 -8.56 -7.04
C GLY A 21 18.87 -9.42 -8.29
N PRO A 22 20.06 -9.21 -8.90
CA PRO A 22 20.49 -9.89 -10.12
C PRO A 22 20.48 -11.42 -10.00
N GLU A 23 20.88 -11.92 -8.84
CA GLU A 23 21.13 -13.33 -8.57
C GLU A 23 20.29 -13.85 -7.40
N GLY A 24 20.10 -15.16 -7.35
CA GLY A 24 19.33 -15.84 -6.31
C GLY A 24 17.90 -16.21 -6.74
N ASP A 25 17.23 -16.97 -5.87
CA ASP A 25 15.88 -17.46 -6.09
C ASP A 25 14.84 -16.33 -6.09
N PRO A 26 14.04 -16.16 -7.18
CA PRO A 26 13.07 -15.09 -7.26
C PRO A 26 12.02 -15.09 -6.15
N GLU A 27 11.53 -16.25 -5.71
CA GLU A 27 10.49 -16.33 -4.67
C GLU A 27 11.02 -15.79 -3.34
N THR A 28 12.19 -16.25 -2.94
CA THR A 28 12.88 -15.77 -1.72
C THR A 28 13.13 -14.27 -1.76
N LEU A 29 13.57 -13.74 -2.90
CA LEU A 29 13.86 -12.31 -3.04
C LEU A 29 12.61 -11.46 -3.03
N VAL A 30 11.50 -11.93 -3.64
CA VAL A 30 10.20 -11.26 -3.57
C VAL A 30 9.71 -11.21 -2.13
N ILE A 31 9.77 -12.32 -1.38
CA ILE A 31 9.41 -12.38 0.05
C ILE A 31 10.18 -11.30 0.82
N ASN A 32 11.51 -11.27 0.68
CA ASN A 32 12.35 -10.33 1.41
C ASN A 32 12.08 -8.87 1.05
N THR A 33 11.82 -8.59 -0.24
CA THR A 33 11.54 -7.24 -0.73
C THR A 33 10.17 -6.74 -0.26
N LEU A 34 9.17 -7.62 -0.18
CA LEU A 34 7.81 -7.28 0.24
C LEU A 34 7.61 -7.32 1.75
N ALA A 35 8.44 -8.04 2.50
CA ALA A 35 8.30 -8.26 3.94
C ALA A 35 8.07 -6.97 4.76
N PRO A 36 8.76 -5.84 4.52
CA PRO A 36 8.52 -4.59 5.24
C PRO A 36 7.12 -4.02 5.07
N PHE A 37 6.39 -4.41 4.02
CA PHE A 37 5.07 -3.91 3.67
C PHE A 37 3.93 -4.85 4.05
N ASN A 38 4.22 -5.96 4.74
CA ASN A 38 3.20 -6.87 5.23
C ASN A 38 2.34 -6.17 6.31
N GLU A 39 1.02 -6.09 6.12
CA GLU A 39 0.10 -5.49 7.08
C GLU A 39 0.07 -6.23 8.43
N GLN A 40 0.36 -7.53 8.40
CA GLN A 40 0.43 -8.38 9.59
C GLN A 40 1.76 -8.24 10.33
N LEU A 41 2.76 -7.52 9.79
CA LEU A 41 4.02 -7.26 10.46
C LEU A 41 3.77 -6.39 11.70
N LYS A 42 3.93 -6.98 12.89
CA LYS A 42 3.87 -6.25 14.15
C LYS A 42 5.15 -5.43 14.33
N VAL A 43 4.99 -4.12 14.51
CA VAL A 43 6.09 -3.20 14.80
C VAL A 43 6.07 -2.76 16.27
N ALA A 44 7.16 -2.13 16.71
CA ALA A 44 7.23 -1.53 18.05
C ALA A 44 6.05 -0.55 18.26
N PRO A 45 5.46 -0.48 19.47
CA PRO A 45 4.35 0.41 19.73
C PRO A 45 4.68 1.87 19.40
N TYR A 46 3.78 2.55 18.68
CA TYR A 46 3.91 3.97 18.37
C TYR A 46 2.56 4.67 18.50
N ARG A 47 2.62 6.01 18.59
CA ARG A 47 1.43 6.87 18.63
C ARG A 47 0.98 7.18 17.21
N LYS A 48 -0.25 6.81 16.87
CA LYS A 48 -0.94 7.25 15.67
C LYS A 48 -1.96 8.33 16.05
N TYR A 49 -1.80 9.50 15.46
CA TYR A 49 -2.64 10.66 15.73
C TYR A 49 -3.87 10.61 14.83
N LEU A 50 -5.03 10.96 15.38
CA LEU A 50 -6.26 11.08 14.61
C LEU A 50 -6.21 12.36 13.78
N GLU A 51 -6.62 12.24 12.53
CA GLU A 51 -6.82 13.38 11.64
C GLU A 51 -8.09 14.14 12.02
N GLN A 52 -8.18 15.41 11.62
CA GLN A 52 -9.31 16.29 12.00
C GLN A 52 -10.67 15.69 11.62
N TYR A 53 -10.78 15.04 10.46
CA TYR A 53 -12.03 14.41 10.03
C TYR A 53 -12.43 13.23 10.92
N GLU A 54 -11.46 12.49 11.47
CA GLU A 54 -11.71 11.38 12.40
C GLU A 54 -12.21 11.92 13.74
N ILE A 55 -11.61 12.99 14.24
CA ILE A 55 -12.02 13.68 15.47
C ILE A 55 -13.47 14.17 15.35
N VAL A 56 -13.82 14.84 14.24
CA VAL A 56 -15.18 15.32 13.97
C VAL A 56 -16.18 14.17 13.96
N ARG A 57 -15.82 13.04 13.34
CA ARG A 57 -16.68 11.85 13.26
C ARG A 57 -16.88 11.20 14.62
N MET A 58 -15.81 11.05 15.38
CA MET A 58 -15.84 10.48 16.72
C MET A 58 -16.70 11.35 17.65
N ALA A 59 -16.50 12.67 17.62
CA ALA A 59 -17.29 13.63 18.38
C ALA A 59 -18.78 13.55 18.05
N LYS A 60 -19.13 13.49 16.75
CA LYS A 60 -20.52 13.30 16.31
C LYS A 60 -21.11 11.97 16.78
N HIS A 61 -20.36 10.87 16.71
CA HIS A 61 -20.82 9.54 17.11
C HIS A 61 -21.16 9.50 18.62
N TYR A 62 -20.27 10.01 19.46
CA TYR A 62 -20.46 10.03 20.92
C TYR A 62 -21.23 11.25 21.44
N LYS A 63 -21.66 12.16 20.54
CA LYS A 63 -22.32 13.44 20.87
C LYS A 63 -21.49 14.30 21.85
N LEU A 64 -20.19 14.37 21.59
CA LEU A 64 -19.22 15.16 22.35
C LEU A 64 -18.79 16.40 21.56
N ASP A 65 -18.24 17.40 22.25
CA ASP A 65 -17.57 18.52 21.59
C ASP A 65 -16.26 18.04 20.96
N GLN A 66 -16.07 18.32 19.67
CA GLN A 66 -14.87 17.96 18.91
C GLN A 66 -13.59 18.60 19.46
N HIS A 67 -13.68 19.70 20.21
CA HIS A 67 -12.52 20.36 20.82
C HIS A 67 -12.21 19.81 22.21
N ASN A 68 -13.11 19.00 22.80
CA ASN A 68 -12.86 18.33 24.08
C ASN A 68 -12.14 17.00 23.85
N LEU A 69 -10.86 17.09 23.47
CA LEU A 69 -10.04 15.92 23.13
C LEU A 69 -9.90 14.93 24.30
N HIS A 70 -9.93 15.40 25.55
CA HIS A 70 -9.87 14.53 26.72
C HIS A 70 -11.11 13.64 26.82
N ALA A 71 -12.32 14.19 26.63
CA ALA A 71 -13.55 13.39 26.61
C ALA A 71 -13.57 12.40 25.44
N LEU A 72 -12.98 12.76 24.30
CA LEU A 72 -12.82 11.84 23.17
C LEU A 72 -11.80 10.73 23.49
N ALA A 73 -10.69 11.03 24.16
CA ALA A 73 -9.70 10.02 24.52
C ALA A 73 -10.27 8.86 25.36
N GLU A 74 -11.20 9.15 26.27
CA GLU A 74 -11.94 8.15 27.05
C GLU A 74 -12.78 7.18 26.19
N ARG A 75 -13.04 7.52 24.93
CA ARG A 75 -13.78 6.71 23.96
C ARG A 75 -12.90 6.07 22.89
N LEU A 76 -11.59 6.29 22.89
CA LEU A 76 -10.71 5.78 21.82
C LEU A 76 -10.67 4.25 21.76
N ALA A 77 -10.64 3.57 22.90
CA ALA A 77 -10.62 2.11 22.93
C ALA A 77 -11.87 1.51 22.28
N ASP A 78 -13.03 2.16 22.42
CA ASP A 78 -14.28 1.78 21.77
C ASP A 78 -14.29 2.16 20.27
N TRP A 79 -13.71 3.31 19.92
CA TRP A 79 -13.71 3.83 18.54
C TRP A 79 -12.74 3.11 17.59
N VAL A 80 -11.48 2.94 18.00
CA VAL A 80 -10.41 2.34 17.16
C VAL A 80 -9.96 0.96 17.65
N GLY A 81 -10.48 0.48 18.78
CA GLY A 81 -10.06 -0.80 19.38
C GLY A 81 -8.74 -0.73 20.17
N TRP A 82 -8.16 0.46 20.33
CA TRP A 82 -6.86 0.68 20.98
C TRP A 82 -6.94 1.80 22.03
N PRO A 83 -6.22 1.67 23.16
CA PRO A 83 -6.12 2.74 24.13
C PRO A 83 -5.32 3.92 23.57
N GLY A 84 -5.57 5.11 24.11
CA GLY A 84 -4.95 6.33 23.63
C GLY A 84 -5.00 7.47 24.64
N GLY A 85 -4.71 8.67 24.16
CA GLY A 85 -4.62 9.87 25.00
C GLY A 85 -4.51 11.14 24.17
N VAL A 86 -4.24 12.25 24.86
CA VAL A 86 -4.03 13.57 24.25
C VAL A 86 -2.64 14.06 24.63
N ASP A 87 -1.89 14.57 23.67
CA ASP A 87 -0.68 15.33 23.91
C ASP A 87 -0.67 16.63 23.08
N ARG A 88 0.48 17.32 23.02
CA ARG A 88 0.64 18.60 22.32
C ARG A 88 0.36 18.52 20.82
N ARG A 89 0.43 17.34 20.21
CA ARG A 89 0.16 17.08 18.78
C ARG A 89 -1.31 16.71 18.53
N GLY A 90 -2.08 16.37 19.57
CA GLY A 90 -3.50 16.07 19.48
C GLY A 90 -3.90 14.73 20.10
N LEU A 91 -5.06 14.24 19.67
CA LEU A 91 -5.63 12.95 20.09
C LEU A 91 -4.91 11.81 19.35
N PHE A 92 -4.44 10.79 20.10
CA PHE A 92 -3.71 9.65 19.53
C PHE A 92 -4.12 8.33 20.17
N TYR A 93 -3.90 7.24 19.46
CA TYR A 93 -3.93 5.88 20.01
C TYR A 93 -2.57 5.19 19.86
N THR A 94 -2.28 4.23 20.73
CA THR A 94 -1.05 3.43 20.64
C THR A 94 -1.33 2.15 19.89
N THR A 95 -0.58 1.89 18.82
CA THR A 95 -0.75 0.69 17.99
C THR A 95 0.58 0.02 17.65
N THR A 96 0.49 -1.24 17.24
CA THR A 96 1.60 -2.07 16.74
C THR A 96 1.41 -2.46 15.28
N LEU A 97 0.40 -1.91 14.61
CA LEU A 97 0.13 -2.17 13.20
C LEU A 97 1.19 -1.52 12.32
N ASN A 98 1.62 -2.21 11.26
CA ASN A 98 2.60 -1.72 10.33
C ASN A 98 2.11 -0.42 9.65
N PRO A 99 2.75 0.75 9.89
CA PRO A 99 2.38 1.98 9.18
C PRO A 99 2.66 1.89 7.68
N ASP A 100 3.58 1.02 7.28
CA ASP A 100 3.95 0.76 5.89
C ASP A 100 3.23 -0.47 5.32
N GLY A 101 2.21 -1.00 6.03
CA GLY A 101 1.37 -2.08 5.53
C GLY A 101 0.73 -1.72 4.18
N ARG A 102 0.89 -2.58 3.17
CA ARG A 102 0.32 -2.44 1.82
C ARG A 102 -0.30 -3.73 1.29
N TRP A 103 -0.11 -4.85 1.96
CA TRP A 103 -0.65 -6.14 1.54
C TRP A 103 -0.95 -7.06 2.72
N ASP A 104 -1.99 -7.88 2.58
CA ASP A 104 -2.34 -8.96 3.51
C ASP A 104 -1.94 -10.35 2.95
N TRP A 105 -1.94 -10.51 1.63
CA TRP A 105 -1.32 -11.63 0.92
C TRP A 105 -0.90 -11.24 -0.51
N TYR A 106 -0.10 -12.09 -1.16
CA TYR A 106 0.28 -11.92 -2.56
C TYR A 106 0.55 -13.27 -3.25
N GLU A 107 0.58 -13.27 -4.58
CA GLU A 107 0.95 -14.41 -5.41
C GLU A 107 1.79 -13.98 -6.63
N ILE A 108 2.86 -14.72 -6.96
CA ILE A 108 3.66 -14.42 -8.15
C ILE A 108 2.86 -14.76 -9.41
N GLY A 109 2.77 -13.80 -10.32
CA GLY A 109 1.89 -13.88 -11.49
C GLY A 109 0.44 -13.70 -11.10
N GLY A 110 -0.15 -14.64 -10.36
CA GLY A 110 -1.57 -14.63 -9.98
C GLY A 110 -2.48 -14.29 -11.17
N ARG A 111 -3.37 -13.31 -11.00
CA ARG A 111 -4.22 -12.77 -12.09
C ARG A 111 -3.46 -12.17 -13.26
N TRP A 112 -2.22 -11.77 -13.03
CA TRP A 112 -1.32 -11.10 -13.97
C TRP A 112 -0.27 -12.05 -14.55
N ASN A 113 -0.49 -13.37 -14.46
CA ASN A 113 0.42 -14.34 -15.04
C ASN A 113 0.58 -14.12 -16.56
N GLY A 114 1.82 -13.93 -17.02
CA GLY A 114 2.12 -13.62 -18.43
C GLY A 114 1.84 -12.17 -18.85
N TYR A 115 1.59 -11.27 -17.91
CA TYR A 115 1.37 -9.84 -18.16
C TYR A 115 2.61 -9.16 -18.76
N MET A 116 3.80 -9.46 -18.23
CA MET A 116 5.08 -9.00 -18.80
C MET A 116 5.46 -9.84 -20.02
N LYS A 117 5.30 -9.29 -21.23
CA LYS A 117 5.69 -9.98 -22.47
C LYS A 117 7.18 -10.27 -22.52
N GLY A 118 7.53 -11.51 -22.87
CA GLY A 118 8.92 -12.00 -22.91
C GLY A 118 9.46 -12.49 -21.56
N ALA A 119 8.73 -12.30 -20.46
CA ALA A 119 9.10 -12.85 -19.17
C ALA A 119 8.96 -14.39 -19.16
N LYS A 120 9.87 -15.06 -18.44
CA LYS A 120 9.78 -16.50 -18.16
C LYS A 120 9.40 -16.67 -16.70
N ARG A 121 8.32 -17.41 -16.42
CA ARG A 121 7.79 -17.59 -15.06
C ARG A 121 7.55 -16.25 -14.33
N ASN A 122 7.05 -15.25 -15.06
CA ASN A 122 6.84 -13.88 -14.56
C ASN A 122 8.10 -13.14 -14.12
N VAL A 123 9.29 -13.59 -14.53
CA VAL A 123 10.56 -12.92 -14.27
C VAL A 123 11.18 -12.45 -15.59
N ILE A 124 11.70 -11.22 -15.59
CA ILE A 124 12.41 -10.59 -16.71
C ILE A 124 13.53 -9.70 -16.16
N SER A 125 14.62 -9.47 -16.91
CA SER A 125 15.61 -8.47 -16.47
C SER A 125 15.06 -7.05 -16.59
N THR A 126 15.50 -6.14 -15.72
CA THR A 126 15.10 -4.72 -15.77
C THR A 126 15.44 -4.11 -17.13
N ARG A 127 16.65 -4.35 -17.65
CA ARG A 127 17.07 -3.92 -19.00
C ARG A 127 16.11 -4.40 -20.10
N ALA A 128 15.73 -5.69 -20.10
CA ALA A 128 14.85 -6.21 -21.14
C ALA A 128 13.46 -5.59 -21.06
N LEU A 129 12.89 -5.47 -19.85
CA LEU A 129 11.59 -4.82 -19.65
C LEU A 129 11.62 -3.34 -20.05
N ARG A 130 12.70 -2.62 -19.67
CA ARG A 130 12.94 -1.21 -19.98
C ARG A 130 12.99 -0.91 -21.48
N THR A 131 13.53 -1.84 -22.27
CA THR A 131 13.60 -1.73 -23.74
C THR A 131 12.37 -2.28 -24.44
N SER A 132 11.43 -2.88 -23.71
CA SER A 132 10.24 -3.49 -24.30
C SER A 132 9.33 -2.40 -24.91
N PRO A 133 8.93 -2.54 -26.18
CA PRO A 133 7.97 -1.61 -26.79
C PRO A 133 6.58 -1.68 -26.14
N HIS A 134 6.32 -2.74 -25.38
CA HIS A 134 5.02 -3.01 -24.73
C HIS A 134 4.91 -2.45 -23.31
N LEU A 135 5.99 -1.89 -22.72
CA LEU A 135 5.98 -1.44 -21.32
C LEU A 135 4.88 -0.39 -21.06
N LYS A 136 4.72 0.56 -21.98
CA LYS A 136 3.68 1.61 -21.91
C LYS A 136 2.25 1.07 -21.91
N ASP A 137 2.04 -0.12 -22.48
CA ASP A 137 0.72 -0.77 -22.58
C ASP A 137 0.46 -1.71 -21.38
N HIS A 138 1.49 -1.99 -20.57
CA HIS A 138 1.46 -2.95 -19.46
C HIS A 138 2.08 -2.34 -18.20
N LEU A 139 1.63 -1.14 -17.83
CA LEU A 139 2.10 -0.47 -16.62
C LEU A 139 1.52 -1.15 -15.37
N PRO A 140 2.34 -1.38 -14.32
CA PRO A 140 1.85 -1.93 -13.07
C PRO A 140 1.09 -0.86 -12.28
N CYS A 141 0.27 -1.28 -11.32
CA CYS A 141 -0.29 -0.39 -10.30
C CYS A 141 0.80 0.12 -9.35
N TYR A 142 1.75 -0.76 -9.00
CA TYR A 142 2.82 -0.47 -8.04
C TYR A 142 4.19 -0.95 -8.52
N VAL A 143 5.25 -0.27 -8.08
CA VAL A 143 6.63 -0.76 -8.21
C VAL A 143 7.28 -0.80 -6.84
N VAL A 144 7.92 -1.93 -6.51
CA VAL A 144 8.70 -2.07 -5.27
C VAL A 144 10.17 -2.27 -5.63
N THR A 145 11.04 -1.42 -5.11
CA THR A 145 12.49 -1.50 -5.38
C THR A 145 13.21 -2.35 -4.32
N PRO A 146 14.40 -2.91 -4.61
CA PRO A 146 15.17 -3.67 -3.62
C PRO A 146 15.58 -2.82 -2.41
N GLY A 147 15.65 -1.49 -2.58
CA GLY A 147 15.93 -0.53 -1.51
C GLY A 147 14.74 -0.25 -0.59
N GLY A 148 13.60 -0.92 -0.78
CA GLY A 148 12.41 -0.74 0.05
C GLY A 148 11.61 0.51 -0.29
N THR A 149 11.67 1.00 -1.54
CA THR A 149 10.79 2.08 -2.01
C THR A 149 9.53 1.48 -2.63
N TRP A 150 8.37 1.97 -2.21
CA TRP A 150 7.06 1.63 -2.79
C TRP A 150 6.55 2.81 -3.62
N LEU A 151 6.46 2.62 -4.93
CA LEU A 151 5.96 3.63 -5.88
C LEU A 151 4.52 3.31 -6.27
N GLU A 152 3.68 4.33 -6.29
CA GLU A 152 2.24 4.21 -6.51
C GLU A 152 1.80 4.95 -7.78
N HIS A 153 1.10 4.22 -8.68
CA HIS A 153 0.39 4.84 -9.80
C HIS A 153 -0.86 5.56 -9.30
N GLU A 154 -1.56 4.91 -8.37
CA GLU A 154 -2.81 5.37 -7.78
C GLU A 154 -2.70 5.42 -6.26
N ARG A 155 -3.26 6.46 -5.66
CA ARG A 155 -3.35 6.59 -4.21
C ARG A 155 -4.76 6.96 -3.80
N PHE A 156 -5.26 6.25 -2.78
CA PHE A 156 -6.53 6.56 -2.15
C PHE A 156 -6.35 7.64 -1.08
N PHE A 157 -7.19 8.68 -1.15
CA PHE A 157 -7.28 9.75 -0.17
C PHE A 157 -8.65 9.69 0.51
N PRO A 158 -8.71 9.25 1.77
CA PRO A 158 -9.96 9.27 2.54
C PRO A 158 -10.48 10.70 2.67
N ASP A 159 -11.77 10.91 2.39
CA ASP A 159 -12.46 12.19 2.61
C ASP A 159 -13.74 12.04 3.46
N GLY A 160 -14.07 10.82 3.88
CA GLY A 160 -15.26 10.55 4.68
C GLY A 160 -15.44 9.08 5.04
N PHE A 161 -16.68 8.69 5.35
CA PHE A 161 -17.01 7.32 5.76
C PHE A 161 -17.22 6.44 4.52
N CYS A 162 -16.32 5.48 4.31
CA CYS A 162 -16.29 4.64 3.10
C CYS A 162 -16.30 5.47 1.80
N SER A 163 -15.84 6.72 1.89
CA SER A 163 -15.67 7.64 0.78
C SER A 163 -14.24 8.13 0.75
N GLY A 164 -13.78 8.37 -0.46
CA GLY A 164 -12.50 8.97 -0.73
C GLY A 164 -12.38 9.15 -2.22
N ARG A 165 -11.29 9.80 -2.60
CA ARG A 165 -10.93 9.95 -4.01
C ARG A 165 -9.68 9.15 -4.28
N ILE A 166 -9.62 8.56 -5.47
CA ILE A 166 -8.41 7.98 -6.00
C ILE A 166 -7.77 9.05 -6.87
N GLU A 167 -6.53 9.41 -6.56
CA GLU A 167 -5.72 10.22 -7.46
C GLU A 167 -4.79 9.27 -8.22
N ARG A 168 -4.92 9.26 -9.55
CA ARG A 168 -4.10 8.49 -10.47
C ARG A 168 -3.12 9.41 -11.17
N LYS A 169 -1.84 9.06 -11.20
CA LYS A 169 -0.85 9.78 -11.99
C LYS A 169 -1.16 9.60 -13.49
N PRO A 170 -0.98 10.64 -14.32
CA PRO A 170 -1.00 10.49 -15.77
C PRO A 170 -0.06 9.36 -16.22
N ASP A 171 -0.48 8.54 -17.19
CA ASP A 171 0.28 7.35 -17.59
C ASP A 171 1.67 7.70 -18.14
N ASP A 172 1.86 8.88 -18.73
CA ASP A 172 3.17 9.36 -19.20
C ASP A 172 4.11 9.69 -18.05
N LEU A 173 3.60 10.28 -16.96
CA LEU A 173 4.35 10.49 -15.73
C LEU A 173 4.69 9.15 -15.08
N TRP A 174 3.72 8.25 -14.98
CA TRP A 174 3.94 6.95 -14.37
C TRP A 174 4.94 6.09 -15.15
N LEU A 175 4.84 6.07 -16.48
CA LEU A 175 5.82 5.41 -17.34
C LEU A 175 7.24 5.95 -17.10
N ARG A 176 7.40 7.26 -16.89
CA ARG A 176 8.72 7.85 -16.56
C ARG A 176 9.25 7.33 -15.22
N GLU A 177 8.43 7.31 -14.17
CA GLU A 177 8.84 6.81 -12.86
C GLU A 177 9.17 5.32 -12.88
N VAL A 178 8.36 4.49 -13.54
CA VAL A 178 8.63 3.06 -13.74
C VAL A 178 9.95 2.89 -14.49
N THR A 179 10.14 3.65 -15.57
CA THR A 179 11.38 3.64 -16.37
C THR A 179 12.60 4.01 -15.53
N GLU A 180 12.50 5.07 -14.73
CA GLU A 180 13.58 5.51 -13.84
C GLU A 180 13.91 4.45 -12.80
N ALA A 181 12.91 3.81 -12.20
CA ALA A 181 13.13 2.71 -11.27
C ALA A 181 13.84 1.52 -11.92
N LEU A 182 13.53 1.19 -13.18
CA LEU A 182 14.22 0.15 -13.94
C LEU A 182 15.67 0.55 -14.26
N ASP A 183 15.91 1.81 -14.65
CA ASP A 183 17.23 2.33 -15.01
C ASP A 183 18.16 2.38 -13.77
N GLN A 184 17.65 2.82 -12.61
CA GLN A 184 18.39 2.81 -11.33
C GLN A 184 18.74 1.39 -10.85
N ASN A 185 18.02 0.38 -11.33
CA ASN A 185 18.21 -1.03 -10.99
C ASN A 185 18.58 -1.87 -12.23
N ALA A 186 19.42 -1.35 -13.12
CA ALA A 186 19.68 -1.95 -14.44
C ALA A 186 20.25 -3.39 -14.41
N GLU A 187 20.90 -3.82 -13.33
CA GLU A 187 21.39 -5.21 -13.20
C GLU A 187 20.36 -6.15 -12.56
N CYS A 188 19.23 -5.64 -12.10
CA CYS A 188 18.23 -6.41 -11.38
C CYS A 188 17.29 -7.18 -12.32
N ARG A 189 16.38 -7.93 -11.70
CA ARG A 189 15.24 -8.57 -12.35
C ARG A 189 13.95 -7.98 -11.82
N VAL A 190 12.87 -8.14 -12.59
CA VAL A 190 11.52 -7.73 -12.23
C VAL A 190 10.64 -8.97 -12.18
N VAL A 191 9.86 -9.08 -11.12
CA VAL A 191 8.83 -10.11 -10.95
C VAL A 191 7.47 -9.45 -10.96
N CYS A 192 6.54 -9.98 -11.77
CA CYS A 192 5.13 -9.55 -11.71
C CYS A 192 4.42 -10.30 -10.59
N VAL A 193 3.79 -9.57 -9.68
CA VAL A 193 3.13 -10.08 -8.48
C VAL A 193 1.70 -9.55 -8.42
N ASP A 194 0.75 -10.41 -8.09
CA ASP A 194 -0.62 -10.05 -7.71
C ASP A 194 -0.65 -9.76 -6.21
N ILE A 195 -0.81 -8.49 -5.84
CA ILE A 195 -0.93 -8.06 -4.44
C ILE A 195 -2.39 -7.87 -4.07
N HIS A 196 -2.78 -8.41 -2.92
CA HIS A 196 -4.08 -8.16 -2.31
C HIS A 196 -4.01 -7.15 -1.17
N ASN A 197 -5.00 -6.27 -1.12
CA ASN A 197 -5.22 -5.20 -0.14
C ASN A 197 -6.71 -4.87 -0.06
#